data_AF-A0A933FJ86-F1
#
_entry.id   AF-A0A933FJ86-F1
#
_cell.length_a   1.000
_cell.length_b   1.000
_cell.length_c   1.000
_cell.angle_alpha   90.00
_cell.angle_beta   90.00
_cell.angle_gamma   90.00
#
_symmetry.space_group_name_H-M   'P 1'
#
loop_
_entity.id
_entity.type
_entity.pdbx_description
1 polymer ?
#
loop_
_entity_poly.entity_id
_entity_poly.type
_entity_poly.pdbx_seq_one_letter_code
_entity_poly.pdbx_strand_id
1 'polypeptide(L)'
;MISIALSALLIPYALIAASFMVMAMVNIYHLVHYGATTRMSFVITFVFYAVSVLIIFFTLQALEGTDWSQTFNLNLFRQDF
;
A
#
# COMPACT_ATOMS: atom_id res chain seq x y z
N MET A 1 -8.26 -21.84 -18.84
CA MET A 1 -7.72 -20.47 -18.74
C MET A 1 -8.52 -19.74 -17.67
N ILE A 2 -7.88 -19.21 -16.63
CA ILE A 2 -8.58 -18.40 -15.63
C ILE A 2 -8.30 -16.94 -15.99
N SER A 3 -9.36 -16.19 -16.28
CA SER A 3 -9.30 -14.76 -16.56
C SER A 3 -9.57 -14.01 -15.26
N ILE A 4 -8.55 -13.34 -14.71
CA ILE A 4 -8.67 -12.55 -13.49
C ILE A 4 -8.62 -11.08 -13.89
N ALA A 5 -9.58 -10.29 -13.42
CA ALA A 5 -9.55 -8.84 -13.62
C ALA A 5 -8.33 -8.25 -12.91
N LEU A 6 -7.62 -7.32 -13.56
CA LEU A 6 -6.44 -6.66 -13.01
C LEU A 6 -6.76 -5.94 -11.70
N SER A 7 -8.00 -5.46 -11.56
CA SER A 7 -8.56 -4.90 -10.32
C SER A 7 -8.49 -5.84 -9.11
N ALA A 8 -8.40 -7.16 -9.30
CA ALA A 8 -8.23 -8.10 -8.18
C ALA A 8 -6.90 -7.89 -7.44
N LEU A 9 -5.85 -7.39 -8.11
CA LEU A 9 -4.57 -7.06 -7.48
C LEU A 9 -4.65 -5.83 -6.57
N LEU A 10 -5.66 -4.97 -6.74
CA LEU A 10 -5.87 -3.82 -5.87
C LEU A 10 -6.30 -4.24 -4.45
N ILE A 11 -6.93 -5.41 -4.29
CA ILE A 11 -7.42 -5.90 -3.01
C ILE A 11 -6.27 -6.12 -2.00
N PRO A 12 -5.25 -6.96 -2.29
CA PRO A 12 -4.14 -7.15 -1.36
C PRO A 12 -3.35 -5.84 -1.15
N TYR A 13 -3.19 -5.01 -2.18
CA TYR A 13 -2.56 -3.70 -2.03
C TYR A 13 -3.33 -2.80 -1.06
N ALA A 14 -4.65 -2.70 -1.20
CA ALA A 14 -5.51 -1.91 -0.33
C ALA A 14 -5.47 -2.39 1.13
N LEU A 15 -5.42 -3.71 1.36
CA LEU A 15 -5.27 -4.27 2.71
C LEU A 15 -3.94 -3.87 3.37
N ILE A 16 -2.84 -3.92 2.61
CA ILE A 16 -1.53 -3.48 3.10
C ILE A 16 -1.57 -1.98 3.39
N ALA A 17 -2.06 -1.16 2.46
CA ALA A 17 -2.17 0.28 2.62
C ALA A 17 -3.04 0.67 3.84
N ALA A 18 -4.18 0.00 4.03
CA ALA A 18 -5.05 0.21 5.19
C ALA A 18 -4.36 -0.15 6.51
N SER A 19 -3.65 -1.29 6.54
CA SER A 19 -2.88 -1.72 7.73
C SER A 19 -1.80 -0.70 8.08
N PHE A 20 -1.09 -0.19 7.07
CA PHE A 20 -0.12 0.89 7.22
C PHE A 20 -0.76 2.16 7.76
N MET A 21 -1.94 2.56 7.25
CA MET A 21 -2.66 3.74 7.68
C MET A 21 -3.13 3.64 9.14
N VAL A 22 -3.61 2.47 9.57
CA VAL A 22 -3.97 2.20 10.97
C VAL A 22 -2.73 2.31 11.88
N MET A 23 -1.62 1.68 11.50
CA MET A 23 -0.37 1.74 12.29
C MET A 23 0.16 3.17 12.38
N ALA A 24 0.08 3.91 11.28
CA ALA A 24 0.27 5.35 11.28
C ALA A 24 -0.62 6.00 12.36
N MET A 25 -1.95 5.96 12.22
CA MET A 25 -2.86 6.62 13.15
C MET A 25 -2.57 6.31 14.63
N VAL A 26 -2.25 5.05 14.95
CA VAL A 26 -1.81 4.63 16.29
C VAL A 26 -0.53 5.35 16.72
N ASN A 27 0.48 5.45 15.84
CA ASN A 27 1.71 6.18 16.10
C ASN A 27 1.48 7.69 16.32
N ILE A 28 0.63 8.35 15.51
CA ILE A 28 0.24 9.75 15.77
C ILE A 28 -0.47 9.87 17.11
N TYR A 29 -1.44 9.00 17.39
CA TYR A 29 -2.18 9.01 18.66
C TYR A 29 -1.22 8.87 19.85
N HIS A 30 -0.29 7.92 19.78
CA HIS A 30 0.74 7.76 20.80
C HIS A 30 1.61 9.02 20.96
N LEU A 31 2.02 9.64 19.85
CA LEU A 31 2.81 10.87 19.86
C LEU A 31 2.07 12.05 20.49
N VAL A 32 0.77 12.19 20.20
CA VAL A 32 -0.06 13.28 20.73
C VAL A 32 -0.40 13.05 22.20
N HIS A 33 -0.70 11.81 22.60
CA HIS A 33 -1.22 11.50 23.93
C HIS A 33 -0.12 11.22 24.97
N TYR A 34 0.94 10.51 24.58
CA TYR A 34 2.04 10.13 25.48
C TYR A 34 3.32 10.97 25.23
N GLY A 35 3.33 11.80 24.19
CA GLY A 35 4.51 12.53 23.77
C GLY A 35 5.54 11.63 23.08
N ALA A 36 6.53 12.26 22.44
CA ALA A 36 7.72 11.53 22.01
C ALA A 36 8.57 11.21 23.24
N THR A 37 8.60 9.95 23.67
CA THR A 37 9.46 9.50 24.78
C THR A 37 10.93 9.78 24.51
N THR A 38 11.34 9.79 23.23
CA THR A 38 12.67 10.21 22.79
C THR A 38 12.60 10.99 21.48
N ARG A 39 13.55 11.92 21.26
CA ARG A 39 13.70 12.63 19.97
C ARG A 39 13.86 11.68 18.79
N MET A 40 14.49 10.53 19.03
CA MET A 40 14.68 9.49 18.01
C MET A 40 13.35 8.85 17.60
N SER A 41 12.43 8.58 18.53
CA SER A 41 11.10 8.07 18.20
C SER A 41 10.33 9.06 17.31
N PHE A 42 10.39 10.36 17.62
CA PHE A 42 9.75 11.38 16.78
C PHE A 42 10.30 11.40 15.35
N VAL A 43 11.63 11.40 15.20
CA VAL A 43 12.27 11.43 13.88
C VAL A 43 11.92 10.18 13.07
N ILE A 44 11.96 9.00 13.69
CA ILE A 44 11.58 7.74 13.02
C ILE A 44 10.12 7.78 12.57
N THR A 45 9.20 8.20 13.46
CA THR A 45 7.78 8.30 13.10
C THR A 45 7.56 9.33 12.00
N PHE A 46 8.19 10.51 12.07
CA PHE A 46 8.10 11.53 11.04
C PHE A 46 8.60 11.05 9.68
N VAL A 47 9.78 10.41 9.64
CA VAL A 47 10.36 9.87 8.40
C VAL A 47 9.48 8.77 7.83
N PHE A 48 8.98 7.86 8.68
CA PHE A 48 8.03 6.82 8.28
C PHE A 48 6.81 7.45 7.59
N TYR A 49 6.20 8.46 8.22
CA TYR A 49 5.05 9.16 7.66
C TYR A 49 5.33 9.86 6.34
N ALA A 50 6.42 10.63 6.26
CA ALA A 50 6.80 11.34 5.07
C ALA A 50 7.03 10.38 3.89
N VAL A 51 7.75 9.28 4.14
CA VAL A 51 8.01 8.24 3.14
C VAL A 51 6.71 7.55 2.72
N SER A 52 5.82 7.20 3.66
CA SER A 52 4.53 6.59 3.32
C SER A 52 3.68 7.48 2.43
N VAL A 53 3.58 8.78 2.74
CA VAL A 53 2.83 9.74 1.91
C VAL A 53 3.43 9.85 0.50
N LEU A 54 4.77 9.89 0.39
CA LEU A 54 5.45 9.93 -0.91
C LEU A 54 5.20 8.65 -1.72
N ILE A 55 5.28 7.47 -1.10
CA ILE A 55 5.01 6.19 -1.77
C ILE A 55 3.58 6.18 -2.31
N ILE A 56 2.59 6.59 -1.50
CA ILE A 56 1.19 6.63 -1.94
C ILE A 56 1.03 7.63 -3.10
N PHE A 57 1.60 8.83 -2.97
CA PHE A 57 1.54 9.85 -4.02
C PHE A 57 2.13 9.36 -5.34
N PHE A 58 3.36 8.82 -5.32
CA PHE A 58 3.99 8.30 -6.54
C PHE A 58 3.25 7.08 -7.09
N THR A 59 2.66 6.25 -6.23
CA THR A 59 1.83 5.12 -6.67
C THR A 59 0.59 5.62 -7.42
N LEU A 60 -0.10 6.64 -6.90
CA LEU A 60 -1.25 7.23 -7.58
C LEU A 60 -0.87 7.80 -8.96
N GLN A 61 0.26 8.49 -9.05
CA GLN A 61 0.76 9.00 -10.33
C GLN A 61 1.14 7.89 -11.29
N ALA A 62 1.81 6.83 -10.81
CA ALA A 62 2.20 5.69 -11.65
C ALA A 62 1.00 4.88 -12.16
N LEU A 63 -0.11 4.89 -11.42
CA LEU A 63 -1.35 4.20 -11.78
C LEU A 63 -2.29 5.07 -12.62
N GLU A 64 -1.97 6.36 -12.84
CA GLU A 64 -2.76 7.24 -13.68
C GLU A 64 -2.84 6.67 -15.11
N GLY A 65 -4.07 6.52 -15.63
CA GLY A 65 -4.30 5.94 -16.95
C GLY A 65 -4.25 4.41 -17.01
N THR A 66 -4.06 3.71 -15.88
CA THR A 66 -4.17 2.24 -15.86
C THR A 66 -5.61 1.81 -16.10
N ASP A 67 -5.84 0.96 -17.11
CA ASP A 67 -7.13 0.35 -17.38
C ASP A 67 -7.35 -0.88 -16.49
N TRP A 68 -8.07 -0.68 -15.38
CA TRP A 68 -8.38 -1.73 -14.40
C TRP A 68 -9.44 -2.73 -14.86
N SER A 69 -10.11 -2.47 -15.99
CA SER A 69 -11.07 -3.40 -16.59
C SER A 69 -10.39 -4.53 -17.35
N GLN A 70 -9.09 -4.38 -17.65
CA GLN A 70 -8.31 -5.40 -18.33
C GLN A 70 -8.26 -6.69 -17.51
N THR A 71 -8.31 -7.81 -18.21
CA THR A 71 -8.17 -9.14 -17.62
C THR A 71 -6.80 -9.72 -17.97
N PHE A 72 -6.15 -10.30 -16.97
CA PHE A 72 -4.95 -11.10 -17.16
C PHE A 72 -5.35 -12.58 -17.22
N ASN A 73 -4.92 -13.25 -18.29
CA ASN A 73 -5.16 -14.68 -18.48
C ASN A 73 -4.02 -15.47 -17.85
N LEU A 74 -4.31 -16.14 -16.75
CA LEU A 74 -3.35 -17.00 -16.06
C LEU A 74 -3.46 -18.42 -16.63
N ASN A 75 -2.45 -18.84 -17.40
CA ASN A 75 -2.32 -20.21 -17.87
C ASN A 75 -1.55 -21.04 -16.83
N LEU A 76 -2.29 -21.59 -15.86
CA LEU A 76 -1.75 -22.46 -14.81
C LEU A 76 -1.33 -23.84 -15.32
N PHE A 77 -1.80 -24.24 -16.50
CA PHE A 77 -1.45 -25.50 -17.14
C PHE A 77 -0.84 -25.18 -18.50
N ARG A 78 0.49 -25.21 -18.59
CA ARG A 78 1.16 -25.24 -19.86
C ARG A 78 0.92 -26.64 -20.46
N GLN A 79 -0.02 -26.74 -21.40
CA GLN A 79 -0.19 -27.96 -22.19
C GLN A 79 0.92 -28.00 -23.25
N ASP A 80 2.14 -28.30 -22.81
CA ASP A 80 3.17 -28.78 -23.73
C ASP A 80 2.86 -30.27 -23.98
N PHE A 81 2.21 -30.55 -25.12
CA PHE A 81 2.26 -31.88 -25.76
C PHE A 81 3.48 -31.94 -26.68
#